data_AF-A0A8X6EXC9-F1
#
_entry.id   AF-A0A8X6EXC9-F1
#
_cell.length_a   1.000
_cell.length_b   1.000
_cell.length_c   1.000
_cell.angle_alpha   90.00
_cell.angle_beta   90.00
_cell.angle_gamma   90.00
#
_symmetry.space_group_name_H-M   'P 1'
#
loop_
_entity.id
_entity.type
_entity.pdbx_description
1 polymer ?
#
loop_
_entity_poly.entity_id
_entity_poly.type
_entity_poly.pdbx_seq_one_letter_code
_entity_poly.pdbx_strand_id
1 'polypeptide(L)'
;MVKSLHRTLKQAIRCHDTKWKESLPVVLRACIKEDLNSSCAEMVFGKTIVLPGEFFEPSSQTPTDPSQFLLRLRETFRTLKPTPASCHLSISCFVHTALKTCSHVFVRVEGLKP
;
A
#
# COMPACT_ATOMS: atom_id res chain seq x y z
N MET A 1 -3.46 19.07 -32.07
CA MET A 1 -2.87 18.49 -30.85
C MET A 1 -3.81 18.52 -29.62
N VAL A 2 -4.02 19.62 -28.89
CA VAL A 2 -4.80 19.61 -27.61
C VAL A 2 -6.27 19.18 -27.76
N LYS A 3 -6.94 19.62 -28.83
CA LYS A 3 -8.35 19.28 -29.07
C LYS A 3 -8.61 17.79 -29.29
N SER A 4 -7.64 17.05 -29.86
CA SER A 4 -7.74 15.60 -30.08
C SER A 4 -7.68 14.83 -28.76
N LEU A 5 -6.71 15.19 -27.92
CA LEU A 5 -6.56 14.63 -26.57
C LEU A 5 -7.81 14.88 -25.71
N HIS A 6 -8.34 16.11 -25.73
CA HIS A 6 -9.57 16.43 -25.01
C HIS A 6 -10.79 15.62 -25.51
N ARG A 7 -10.86 15.29 -26.81
CA ARG A 7 -11.94 14.48 -27.36
C ARG A 7 -11.86 13.04 -26.83
N THR A 8 -10.69 12.40 -26.94
CA THR A 8 -10.45 11.03 -26.47
C THR A 8 -10.64 10.93 -24.96
N LEU A 9 -10.14 11.90 -24.19
CA LEU A 9 -10.32 11.97 -22.74
C LEU A 9 -11.81 12.07 -22.35
N LYS A 10 -12.56 12.95 -23.02
CA LYS A 10 -14.02 13.08 -22.75
C LYS A 10 -14.79 11.82 -23.12
N GLN A 11 -14.40 11.12 -24.18
CA GLN A 11 -15.03 9.85 -24.57
C GLN A 11 -14.75 8.76 -23.52
N ALA A 12 -13.51 8.59 -23.10
CA ALA A 12 -13.15 7.61 -22.08
C ALA A 12 -13.81 7.91 -20.72
N ILE A 13 -13.93 9.18 -20.34
CA ILE A 13 -14.68 9.59 -19.14
C ILE A 13 -16.17 9.25 -19.27
N ARG A 14 -16.79 9.46 -20.44
CA ARG A 14 -18.20 9.10 -20.68
C ARG A 14 -18.46 7.60 -20.61
N CYS A 15 -17.46 6.76 -20.91
CA CYS A 15 -17.58 5.30 -20.76
C CYS A 15 -17.56 4.85 -19.29
N HIS A 16 -17.05 5.68 -18.37
CA HIS A 16 -16.99 5.39 -16.93
C HIS A 16 -18.02 6.24 -16.16
N ASP A 17 -19.28 5.84 -16.25
CA ASP A 17 -20.45 6.64 -15.84
C ASP A 17 -20.62 6.77 -14.31
N THR A 18 -20.22 5.77 -13.51
CA THR A 18 -20.59 5.73 -12.08
C THR A 18 -19.62 6.46 -11.15
N LYS A 19 -18.34 6.56 -11.51
CA LYS A 19 -17.29 7.11 -10.63
C LYS A 19 -16.12 7.74 -11.40
N TRP A 20 -16.43 8.65 -12.31
CA TRP A 20 -15.42 9.28 -13.16
C TRP A 20 -14.22 9.90 -12.40
N LYS A 21 -14.41 10.36 -11.16
CA LYS A 21 -13.32 10.89 -10.30
C LYS A 21 -12.31 9.81 -9.91
N GLU A 22 -12.76 8.59 -9.67
CA GLU A 22 -11.90 7.45 -9.32
C GLU A 22 -11.20 6.90 -10.57
N SER A 23 -11.84 6.94 -11.75
CA SER A 23 -11.25 6.46 -13.00
C SER A 23 -10.38 7.50 -13.72
N LEU A 24 -10.50 8.79 -13.38
CA LEU A 24 -9.75 9.89 -14.02
C LEU A 24 -8.23 9.67 -14.06
N PRO A 25 -7.55 9.25 -12.97
CA PRO A 25 -6.10 9.03 -13.01
C PRO A 25 -5.70 7.90 -13.96
N VAL A 26 -6.55 6.88 -14.10
CA VAL A 26 -6.32 5.73 -14.99
C VAL A 26 -6.52 6.15 -16.44
N VAL A 27 -7.62 6.84 -16.74
CA VAL A 27 -7.93 7.32 -18.09
C VAL A 27 -6.87 8.31 -18.58
N LEU A 28 -6.38 9.21 -17.73
CA LEU A 28 -5.32 10.16 -18.09
C LEU A 28 -3.99 9.47 -18.41
N ARG A 29 -3.69 8.34 -17.73
CA ARG A 29 -2.48 7.55 -17.98
C ARG A 29 -2.58 6.70 -19.24
N ALA A 30 -3.76 6.16 -19.54
CA ALA A 30 -4.00 5.28 -20.69
C ALA A 30 -4.31 6.04 -22.00
N CYS A 31 -4.61 7.34 -21.95
CA CYS A 31 -4.93 8.11 -23.14
C CYS A 31 -3.70 8.24 -24.06
N ILE A 32 -3.77 7.64 -25.24
CA ILE A 32 -2.73 7.72 -26.26
C ILE A 32 -2.84 9.07 -26.96
N LYS A 33 -1.70 9.75 -27.08
CA LYS A 33 -1.59 10.95 -27.92
C LYS A 33 -1.19 10.52 -29.33
N GLU A 34 -2.17 10.50 -30.24
CA GLU A 34 -2.00 9.98 -31.61
C GLU A 34 -0.84 10.63 -32.37
N ASP A 35 -0.59 11.93 -32.18
CA ASP A 35 0.52 12.66 -32.81
C ASP A 35 1.91 12.09 -32.44
N LEU A 36 2.04 11.42 -31.29
CA LEU A 36 3.29 10.87 -30.77
C LEU A 36 3.25 9.33 -30.65
N ASN A 37 2.11 8.72 -30.97
CA ASN A 37 1.83 7.30 -30.75
C ASN A 37 2.29 6.78 -29.37
N SER A 38 2.13 7.60 -28.34
CA SER A 38 2.54 7.28 -26.96
C SER A 38 1.59 7.91 -25.97
N SER A 39 1.43 7.24 -24.83
CA SER A 39 0.65 7.75 -23.70
C SER A 39 1.43 8.78 -22.88
N CYS A 40 0.71 9.60 -22.10
CA CYS A 40 1.34 10.52 -21.14
C CYS A 40 2.21 9.78 -20.12
N ALA A 41 1.81 8.57 -19.75
CA ALA A 41 2.55 7.66 -18.90
C ALA A 41 3.89 7.24 -19.53
N GLU A 42 3.88 6.78 -20.78
CA GLU A 42 5.09 6.38 -21.50
C GLU A 42 6.06 7.52 -21.71
N MET A 43 5.57 8.72 -22.01
CA MET A 43 6.43 9.90 -22.20
C MET A 43 7.17 10.32 -20.94
N VAL A 44 6.55 10.17 -19.75
CA VAL A 44 7.18 10.57 -18.48
C VAL A 44 8.12 9.49 -17.96
N PHE A 45 7.75 8.22 -18.11
CA PHE A 45 8.45 7.10 -17.49
C PHE A 45 9.32 6.30 -18.46
N GLY A 46 9.28 6.60 -19.77
CA GLY A 46 10.10 5.94 -20.80
C GLY A 46 9.74 4.49 -21.08
N LYS A 47 8.67 3.96 -20.48
CA LYS A 47 8.19 2.59 -20.65
C LYS A 47 6.66 2.54 -20.61
N THR A 48 6.08 1.53 -21.24
CA THR A 48 4.65 1.22 -21.11
C THR A 48 4.32 0.93 -19.64
N ILE A 49 3.43 1.74 -19.07
CA ILE A 49 3.01 1.58 -17.68
C ILE A 49 1.87 0.58 -17.64
N VAL A 50 2.09 -0.53 -16.94
CA VAL A 50 1.07 -1.53 -16.63
C VAL A 50 0.01 -0.87 -15.75
N LEU A 51 -1.25 -0.90 -16.17
CA LEU A 51 -2.33 -0.35 -15.36
C LEU A 51 -2.52 -1.20 -14.09
N PRO A 52 -2.99 -0.62 -12.97
CA PRO A 52 -3.21 -1.38 -11.73
C PRO A 52 -4.12 -2.61 -11.91
N GLY A 53 -5.04 -2.58 -12.88
CA GLY A 53 -5.92 -3.70 -13.23
C GLY A 53 -5.27 -4.76 -14.14
N GLU A 54 -4.15 -4.44 -14.78
CA GLU A 54 -3.34 -5.40 -15.56
C GLU A 54 -2.25 -6.05 -14.71
N PHE A 55 -1.99 -5.52 -13.51
CA PHE A 55 -1.00 -6.07 -12.59
C PHE A 55 -1.43 -7.42 -12.01
N PHE A 56 -2.73 -7.64 -11.92
CA PHE A 56 -3.31 -8.87 -11.42
C PHE A 56 -3.93 -9.60 -12.61
N GLU A 57 -3.38 -10.77 -12.97
CA GLU A 57 -4.11 -11.69 -13.82
C GLU A 57 -5.47 -11.98 -13.19
N PRO A 58 -6.58 -11.92 -13.95
CA PRO A 58 -7.86 -12.36 -13.43
C PRO A 58 -7.70 -13.83 -13.05
N SER A 59 -7.65 -14.11 -11.74
CA SER A 59 -7.47 -15.48 -11.28
C SER A 59 -8.66 -16.29 -11.79
N SER A 60 -8.39 -17.28 -12.65
CA SER A 60 -9.37 -18.31 -13.03
C SER A 60 -9.80 -19.18 -11.84
N GLN A 61 -9.20 -18.96 -10.68
CA GLN A 61 -9.53 -19.60 -9.42
C GLN A 61 -10.91 -19.14 -8.95
N THR A 62 -11.77 -20.11 -8.70
CA THR A 62 -13.04 -19.93 -8.02
C THR A 62 -12.85 -19.08 -6.76
N PRO A 63 -13.87 -18.32 -6.31
CA PRO A 63 -13.79 -17.58 -5.06
C PRO A 63 -13.39 -18.58 -3.98
N THR A 64 -12.14 -18.49 -3.50
CA THR A 64 -11.68 -19.33 -2.39
C THR A 64 -12.59 -18.99 -1.22
N ASP A 65 -13.18 -20.01 -0.59
CA ASP A 65 -13.96 -19.84 0.63
C ASP A 65 -13.16 -18.97 1.61
N PRO A 66 -13.71 -17.83 2.09
CA PRO A 66 -12.98 -16.91 2.94
C PRO A 66 -12.40 -17.59 4.19
N SER A 67 -13.03 -18.65 4.68
CA SER A 67 -12.52 -19.45 5.80
C SER A 67 -11.21 -20.16 5.44
N GLN A 68 -11.11 -20.76 4.25
CA GLN A 68 -9.89 -21.41 3.76
C GLN A 68 -8.74 -20.40 3.53
N PHE A 69 -9.06 -19.19 3.08
CA PHE A 69 -8.08 -18.10 2.98
C PHE A 69 -7.53 -17.72 4.36
N LEU A 70 -8.41 -17.53 5.35
CA LEU A 70 -8.01 -17.20 6.71
C LEU A 70 -7.18 -18.30 7.39
N LEU A 71 -7.49 -19.58 7.11
CA LEU A 71 -6.68 -20.70 7.59
C LEU A 71 -5.26 -20.67 7.03
N ARG A 72 -5.11 -20.51 5.70
CA ARG A 72 -3.79 -20.37 5.06
C ARG A 72 -3.01 -19.15 5.56
N LEU A 73 -3.70 -18.04 5.78
CA LEU A 73 -3.10 -16.83 6.34
C LEU A 73 -2.59 -17.09 7.78
N ARG A 74 -3.40 -17.71 8.63
CA ARG A 74 -2.98 -18.04 10.00
C ARG A 74 -1.80 -19.01 10.03
N GLU A 75 -1.78 -20.00 9.15
CA GLU A 75 -0.65 -20.94 9.03
C GLU A 75 0.63 -20.24 8.57
N THR A 76 0.56 -19.38 7.56
CA THR A 76 1.71 -18.59 7.10
C THR A 76 2.24 -17.66 8.17
N PHE A 77 1.38 -16.97 8.91
CA PHE A 77 1.83 -16.15 10.04
C PHE A 77 2.41 -16.98 11.20
N ARG A 78 1.97 -18.22 11.40
CA ARG A 78 2.57 -19.15 12.37
C ARG A 78 3.95 -19.63 11.95
N THR A 79 4.19 -19.81 10.65
CA THR A 79 5.50 -20.25 10.14
C THR A 79 6.50 -19.10 10.04
N LEU A 80 6.04 -17.86 9.93
CA LEU A 80 6.86 -16.66 10.06
C LEU A 80 7.37 -16.52 11.50
N LYS A 81 8.54 -17.10 11.79
CA LYS A 81 9.26 -16.81 13.02
C LYS A 81 9.90 -15.43 12.91
N PRO A 82 9.71 -14.54 13.90
CA PRO A 82 10.49 -13.31 13.98
C PRO A 82 11.97 -13.70 13.97
N THR A 83 12.69 -13.27 12.94
CA THR A 83 14.14 -13.35 12.98
C THR A 83 14.58 -12.36 14.04
N PRO A 84 15.37 -12.76 15.05
CA PRO A 84 15.89 -11.81 16.02
C PRO A 84 16.65 -10.74 15.23
N ALA A 85 16.09 -9.52 15.21
CA ALA A 85 16.82 -8.38 14.71
C ALA A 85 18.07 -8.24 15.56
N SER A 86 19.22 -7.96 14.93
CA SER A 86 20.45 -7.67 15.66
C SER A 86 20.20 -6.49 16.59
N CYS A 87 19.97 -6.78 17.88
CA CYS A 87 19.81 -5.76 18.89
C CYS A 87 21.20 -5.31 19.29
N HIS A 88 21.74 -4.33 18.56
CA HIS A 88 23.02 -3.69 18.90
C HIS A 88 22.93 -2.84 20.19
N LEU A 89 21.75 -2.72 20.78
CA LEU A 89 21.56 -2.05 22.05
C LEU A 89 21.86 -3.03 23.19
N SER A 90 23.11 -3.01 23.66
CA SER A 90 23.41 -3.42 25.03
C SER A 90 22.79 -2.37 25.97
N ILE A 91 21.48 -2.45 26.18
CA ILE A 91 20.79 -1.55 27.12
C ILE A 91 21.20 -1.99 28.52
N SER A 92 22.33 -1.46 29.01
CA SER A 92 22.55 -1.38 30.44
C SER A 92 21.43 -0.51 30.98
N CYS A 93 20.50 -1.09 31.74
CA CYS A 93 19.46 -0.33 32.43
C CYS A 93 20.16 0.76 33.26
N PHE A 94 19.97 2.02 32.89
CA PHE A 94 20.55 3.14 33.63
C PHE A 94 19.76 3.28 34.95
N VAL A 95 20.41 2.93 36.06
CA VAL A 95 19.85 3.09 37.40
C VAL A 95 20.54 4.28 38.06
N HIS A 96 19.77 5.32 38.39
CA HIS A 96 20.29 6.50 39.06
C HIS A 96 20.81 6.15 40.47
N THR A 97 22.00 6.61 40.84
CA THR A 97 22.66 6.26 42.11
C THR A 97 21.83 6.63 43.35
N ALA A 98 21.07 7.72 43.30
CA ALA A 98 20.19 8.11 44.41
C ALA A 98 19.10 7.07 44.72
N LEU A 99 18.70 6.22 43.76
CA LEU A 99 17.75 5.14 44.02
C LEU A 99 18.25 4.14 45.08
N LYS A 100 19.56 4.06 45.32
CA LYS A 100 20.14 3.21 46.36
C LYS A 100 19.90 3.73 47.78
N THR A 101 19.65 5.03 47.93
CA THR A 101 19.52 5.72 49.23
C THR A 101 18.14 6.33 49.45
N CYS A 102 17.28 6.35 48.42
CA CYS A 102 15.94 6.89 48.53
C CYS A 102 15.04 5.99 49.41
N SER A 103 14.29 6.61 50.34
CA SER A 103 13.27 5.92 51.13
C SER A 103 11.94 5.76 50.39
N HIS A 104 11.64 6.64 49.43
CA HIS A 104 10.40 6.66 48.65
C HIS A 104 10.70 6.90 47.17
N VAL A 105 9.88 6.30 46.30
CA VAL A 105 9.99 6.41 44.83
C VAL A 105 8.61 6.55 44.23
N PHE A 106 8.46 7.43 43.23
CA PHE A 106 7.22 7.56 42.47
C PHE A 106 7.25 6.58 41.29
N VAL A 107 6.29 5.65 41.28
CA VAL A 107 6.11 4.70 40.18
C VAL A 107 4.94 5.16 39.33
N ARG A 108 5.20 5.43 38.05
CA ARG A 108 4.16 5.72 37.07
C ARG A 108 3.57 4.39 36.59
N VAL A 109 2.35 4.11 37.00
CA VAL A 109 1.58 2.96 36.50
C VAL A 109 0.74 3.45 35.31
N GLU A 110 1.20 3.16 34.10
CA GLU A 110 0.39 3.35 32.90
C GLU A 110 -0.63 2.20 32.82
N GLY A 111 -1.84 2.43 33.32
CA GLY A 111 -2.97 1.53 33.17
C GLY A 111 -4.04 2.14 32.27
N LEU A 112 -4.52 1.39 31.29
CA LEU A 112 -5.87 1.61 30.76
C LEU A 112 -6.84 1.31 31.91
N LYS A 113 -7.64 2.30 32.31
CA LYS A 113 -8.72 2.09 33.28
C LYS A 113 -9.66 0.99 32.75
N PRO A 114 -10.16 0.08 33.61
CA PRO A 114 -11.20 -0.88 33.24
C PRO A 114 -12.49 -0.18 32.81
#